data_AF-A0A495VGS4-F1
#
_entry.id   AF-A0A495VGS4-F1
#
_cell.length_a   1.000
_cell.length_b   1.000
_cell.length_c   1.000
_cell.angle_alpha   90.00
_cell.angle_beta   90.00
_cell.angle_gamma   90.00
#
_symmetry.space_group_name_H-M   'P 1'
#
loop_
_entity.id
_entity.type
_entity.pdbx_description
1 polymer ?
#
loop_
_entity_poly.entity_id
_entity_poly.type
_entity_poly.pdbx_seq_one_letter_code
_entity_poly.pdbx_strand_id
1 'polypeptide(L)'
;MPECPGWRCSRGWTILALFWLVFGLLLGGPAQAHKVVASAWVEGTDLVGEIGFSNGKPAPPGTPVEVFDHELRKLGETATDEDGLFRFSAPSRPGDERGGGLAGEAIKGVALTVRADLGAGHLAEIRLSPEEVAPLAGGSASDTPQGSAETLGPTNEALRALIAEAVRQEVQPLRREIVQLKEQTGLQQILGGMGYIAGLFGLLFFVYGRRPTRA
;
A
#
# COMPACT_ATOMS: atom_id res chain seq x y z
N MET A 1 12.48 52.89 44.10
CA MET A 1 11.78 51.76 43.45
C MET A 1 12.09 51.86 41.96
N PRO A 2 12.79 50.91 41.34
CA PRO A 2 13.17 51.05 39.94
C PRO A 2 11.95 50.75 39.06
N GLU A 3 11.49 51.75 38.33
CA GLU A 3 10.45 51.62 37.32
C GLU A 3 11.01 50.84 36.12
N CYS A 4 10.41 49.70 35.79
CA CYS A 4 10.75 48.93 34.60
C CYS A 4 10.02 49.52 33.37
N PRO A 5 10.72 49.81 32.25
CA PRO A 5 10.07 50.32 31.03
C PRO A 5 9.10 49.29 30.43
N GLY A 6 7.85 49.71 30.19
CA GLY A 6 6.72 48.86 29.77
C GLY A 6 6.94 48.02 28.49
N TRP A 7 7.94 48.32 27.66
CA TRP A 7 8.26 47.55 26.45
C TRP A 7 8.97 46.21 26.73
N ARG A 8 9.52 46.01 27.93
CA ARG A 8 10.14 44.73 28.32
C ARG A 8 9.11 43.70 28.79
N CYS A 9 7.89 44.13 29.16
CA CYS A 9 6.86 43.24 29.70
C CYS A 9 6.10 42.49 28.58
N SER A 10 5.81 43.13 27.44
CA SER A 10 5.10 42.48 26.32
C SER A 10 5.95 41.49 25.52
N ARG A 11 7.28 41.73 25.41
CA ARG A 11 8.23 40.81 24.73
C ARG A 11 8.38 39.48 25.45
N GLY A 12 8.27 39.46 26.78
CA GLY A 12 8.31 38.22 27.56
C GLY A 12 7.12 37.32 27.25
N TRP A 13 5.93 37.91 27.13
CA TRP A 13 4.70 37.17 26.89
C TRP A 13 4.58 36.65 25.46
N THR A 14 5.04 37.41 24.47
CA THR A 14 5.09 36.93 23.07
C THR A 14 6.09 35.80 22.89
N ILE A 15 7.27 35.86 23.53
CA ILE A 15 8.26 34.76 23.49
C ILE A 15 7.71 33.52 24.19
N LEU A 16 7.05 33.68 25.34
CA LEU A 16 6.46 32.55 26.07
C LEU A 16 5.31 31.91 25.27
N ALA A 17 4.44 32.71 24.66
CA ALA A 17 3.33 32.23 23.83
C ALA A 17 3.84 31.50 22.57
N LEU A 18 4.89 32.02 21.92
CA LEU A 18 5.48 31.40 20.74
C LEU A 18 6.24 30.11 21.11
N PHE A 19 6.88 30.08 22.28
CA PHE A 19 7.47 28.87 22.84
C PHE A 19 6.41 27.79 23.11
N TRP A 20 5.30 28.13 23.75
CA TRP A 20 4.20 27.17 24.00
C TRP A 20 3.48 26.73 22.72
N LEU A 21 3.33 27.60 21.72
CA LEU A 21 2.78 27.24 20.41
C LEU A 21 3.69 26.24 19.69
N VAL A 22 4.99 26.53 19.62
CA VAL A 22 5.99 25.66 18.98
C VAL A 22 6.10 24.33 19.74
N PHE A 23 6.12 24.37 21.08
CA PHE A 23 6.11 23.17 21.92
C PHE A 23 4.84 22.35 21.69
N GLY A 24 3.67 22.98 21.59
CA GLY A 24 2.41 22.31 21.25
C GLY A 24 2.45 21.63 19.88
N LEU A 25 3.04 22.26 18.86
CA LEU A 25 3.24 21.65 17.54
C LEU A 25 4.22 20.46 17.58
N LEU A 26 5.26 20.53 18.42
CA LEU A 26 6.24 19.44 18.62
C LEU A 26 5.67 18.25 19.40
N LEU A 27 4.60 18.44 20.18
CA LEU A 27 3.89 17.38 20.90
C LEU A 27 2.92 16.59 20.01
N GLY A 28 2.74 17.00 18.74
CA GLY A 28 2.03 16.20 17.75
C GLY A 28 2.81 14.91 17.47
N GLY A 29 2.39 13.81 18.10
CA GLY A 29 2.93 12.48 17.78
C GLY A 29 2.64 12.08 16.34
N PRO A 30 3.41 11.14 15.76
CA PRO A 30 3.09 10.59 14.44
C PRO A 30 1.66 10.05 14.48
N ALA A 31 0.81 10.55 13.59
CA ALA A 31 -0.48 9.93 13.36
C ALA A 31 -0.20 8.50 12.89
N GLN A 32 -0.50 7.52 13.74
CA GLN A 32 -0.42 6.09 13.43
C GLN A 32 -1.57 5.74 12.48
N ALA A 33 -1.51 6.27 11.26
CA ALA A 33 -2.31 5.82 10.15
C ALA A 33 -1.71 4.48 9.72
N HIS A 34 -2.38 3.40 10.13
CA HIS A 34 -1.99 2.05 9.74
C HIS A 34 -2.18 1.97 8.23
N LYS A 35 -1.08 1.93 7.47
CA LYS A 35 -1.16 1.95 6.02
C LYS A 35 -1.84 0.67 5.56
N VAL A 36 -2.94 0.80 4.81
CA VAL A 36 -3.57 -0.35 4.15
C VAL A 36 -2.63 -0.86 3.07
N VAL A 37 -2.43 -2.17 3.05
CA VAL A 37 -1.69 -2.90 2.01
C VAL A 37 -2.69 -3.80 1.33
N ALA A 38 -2.80 -3.69 0.03
CA ALA A 38 -3.66 -4.53 -0.77
C ALA A 38 -2.92 -4.95 -2.03
N SER A 39 -3.14 -6.19 -2.47
CA SER A 39 -2.62 -6.71 -3.73
C SER A 39 -3.66 -7.60 -4.39
N ALA A 40 -3.64 -7.63 -5.72
CA ALA A 40 -4.56 -8.45 -6.51
C ALA A 40 -3.80 -9.03 -7.71
N TRP A 41 -4.16 -10.23 -8.11
CA TRP A 41 -3.58 -10.96 -9.23
C TRP A 41 -4.60 -11.91 -9.82
N VAL A 42 -4.33 -12.40 -11.03
CA VAL A 42 -5.19 -13.36 -11.70
C VAL A 42 -4.72 -14.77 -11.40
N GLU A 43 -5.66 -15.63 -10.99
CA GLU A 43 -5.43 -17.07 -10.79
C GLU A 43 -6.47 -17.84 -11.61
N GLY A 44 -6.05 -18.41 -12.75
CA GLY A 44 -6.97 -19.06 -13.68
C GLY A 44 -7.98 -18.06 -14.25
N THR A 45 -9.26 -18.28 -13.93
CA THR A 45 -10.38 -17.40 -14.33
C THR A 45 -10.82 -16.42 -13.26
N ASP A 46 -10.18 -16.44 -12.09
CA ASP A 46 -10.57 -15.68 -10.94
C ASP A 46 -9.59 -14.54 -10.66
N LEU A 47 -10.13 -13.42 -10.20
CA LEU A 47 -9.34 -12.35 -9.62
C LEU A 47 -9.19 -12.62 -8.13
N VAL A 48 -7.97 -12.83 -7.67
CA VAL A 48 -7.64 -13.14 -6.28
C VAL A 48 -6.83 -11.98 -5.70
N GLY A 49 -6.98 -11.72 -4.42
CA GLY A 49 -6.13 -10.75 -3.75
C GLY A 49 -6.11 -10.88 -2.25
N GLU A 50 -5.27 -10.07 -1.63
CA GLU A 50 -5.06 -9.99 -0.19
C GLU A 50 -5.16 -8.53 0.24
N ILE A 51 -5.86 -8.28 1.33
CA ILE A 51 -6.04 -6.96 1.93
C ILE A 51 -5.72 -7.05 3.42
N GLY A 52 -4.91 -6.11 3.89
CA GLY A 52 -4.54 -6.03 5.30
C GLY A 52 -3.85 -4.71 5.64
N PHE A 53 -3.24 -4.67 6.82
CA PHE A 53 -2.53 -3.53 7.33
C PHE A 53 -1.02 -3.76 7.26
N SER A 54 -0.24 -2.67 7.20
CA SER A 54 1.21 -2.72 7.11
C SER A 54 1.91 -3.39 8.30
N ASN A 55 1.20 -3.68 9.39
CA ASN A 55 1.70 -4.44 10.54
C ASN A 55 1.44 -5.96 10.42
N GLY A 56 0.95 -6.43 9.27
CA GLY A 56 0.67 -7.84 9.00
C GLY A 56 -0.69 -8.34 9.50
N LYS A 57 -1.54 -7.48 10.07
CA LYS A 57 -2.91 -7.86 10.40
C LYS A 57 -3.77 -7.94 9.13
N PRO A 58 -4.54 -9.02 8.91
CA PRO A 58 -5.46 -9.10 7.78
C PRO A 58 -6.61 -8.10 7.93
N ALA A 59 -7.27 -7.79 6.81
CA ALA A 59 -8.52 -7.05 6.84
C ALA A 59 -9.59 -7.87 7.61
N PRO A 60 -10.55 -7.22 8.28
CA PRO A 60 -11.64 -7.92 8.95
C PRO A 60 -12.37 -8.86 7.98
N PRO A 61 -12.78 -10.07 8.41
CA PRO A 61 -13.57 -10.96 7.57
C PRO A 61 -14.89 -10.29 7.19
N GLY A 62 -15.33 -10.48 5.95
CA GLY A 62 -16.51 -9.82 5.42
C GLY A 62 -16.28 -8.38 4.96
N THR A 63 -15.04 -7.89 4.87
CA THR A 63 -14.76 -6.56 4.30
C THR A 63 -15.16 -6.57 2.83
N PRO A 64 -16.06 -5.67 2.38
CA PRO A 64 -16.54 -5.65 1.00
C PRO A 64 -15.42 -5.20 0.05
N VAL A 65 -15.27 -5.95 -1.05
CA VAL A 65 -14.30 -5.71 -2.12
C VAL A 65 -15.05 -5.54 -3.42
N GLU A 66 -15.02 -4.34 -3.96
CA GLU A 66 -15.72 -3.98 -5.19
C GLU A 66 -14.76 -4.00 -6.38
N VAL A 67 -15.21 -4.53 -7.51
CA VAL A 67 -14.44 -4.59 -8.74
C VAL A 67 -15.12 -3.74 -9.81
N PHE A 68 -14.34 -2.85 -10.41
CA PHE A 68 -14.79 -1.89 -11.42
C PHE A 68 -14.00 -2.04 -12.71
N ASP A 69 -14.62 -1.65 -13.84
CA ASP A 69 -13.92 -1.48 -15.11
C ASP A 69 -13.19 -0.11 -15.19
N HIS A 70 -12.54 0.15 -16.33
CA HIS A 70 -11.84 1.41 -16.60
C HIS A 70 -12.77 2.64 -16.56
N GLU A 71 -14.07 2.47 -16.81
CA GLU A 71 -15.07 3.55 -16.75
C GLU A 71 -15.67 3.70 -15.35
N LEU A 72 -15.11 3.02 -14.34
CA LEU A 72 -15.60 2.96 -12.96
C LEU A 72 -17.04 2.42 -12.84
N ARG A 73 -17.46 1.58 -13.80
CA ARG A 73 -18.71 0.82 -13.68
C ARG A 73 -18.45 -0.42 -12.84
N LYS A 74 -19.30 -0.66 -11.84
CA LYS A 74 -19.19 -1.81 -10.94
C LYS A 74 -19.48 -3.10 -11.72
N LEU A 75 -18.49 -3.97 -11.80
CA LEU A 75 -18.57 -5.31 -12.40
C LEU A 75 -19.10 -6.33 -11.40
N GLY A 76 -18.83 -6.11 -10.11
CA GLY A 76 -19.35 -6.94 -9.04
C GLY A 76 -18.69 -6.64 -7.70
N GLU A 77 -18.96 -7.51 -6.73
CA GLU A 77 -18.49 -7.39 -5.36
C GLU A 77 -18.19 -8.78 -4.80
N THR A 78 -17.19 -8.86 -3.95
CA THR A 78 -16.85 -10.02 -3.12
C THR A 78 -16.50 -9.53 -1.72
N ALA A 79 -16.11 -10.42 -0.81
CA ALA A 79 -15.67 -10.05 0.53
C ALA A 79 -14.41 -10.81 0.92
N THR A 80 -13.64 -10.24 1.85
CA THR A 80 -12.46 -10.92 2.41
C THR A 80 -12.86 -12.05 3.37
N ASP A 81 -12.03 -13.08 3.45
CA ASP A 81 -12.13 -14.16 4.43
C ASP A 81 -11.38 -13.84 5.74
N GLU A 82 -11.17 -14.86 6.58
CA GLU A 82 -10.47 -14.74 7.86
C GLU A 82 -8.99 -14.35 7.73
N ASP A 83 -8.37 -14.67 6.59
CA ASP A 83 -6.98 -14.36 6.29
C ASP A 83 -6.83 -13.04 5.51
N GLY A 84 -7.93 -12.31 5.29
CA GLY A 84 -7.94 -11.08 4.51
C GLY A 84 -7.82 -11.33 3.00
N LEU A 85 -7.98 -12.58 2.55
CA LEU A 85 -7.97 -12.95 1.15
C LEU A 85 -9.36 -12.76 0.54
N PHE A 86 -9.42 -12.37 -0.72
CA PHE A 86 -10.66 -12.33 -1.48
C PHE A 86 -10.51 -13.05 -2.80
N ARG A 87 -11.63 -13.57 -3.30
CA ARG A 87 -11.74 -14.16 -4.63
C ARG A 87 -12.97 -13.60 -5.32
N PHE A 88 -12.78 -13.08 -6.52
CA PHE A 88 -13.82 -12.56 -7.38
C PHE A 88 -13.84 -13.33 -8.69
N SER A 89 -14.91 -14.10 -8.88
CA SER A 89 -15.24 -14.72 -10.16
C SER A 89 -16.20 -13.79 -10.91
N ALA A 90 -15.82 -13.35 -12.10
CA ALA A 90 -16.60 -12.38 -12.84
C ALA A 90 -17.99 -12.95 -13.23
N PRO A 91 -19.09 -12.19 -13.05
CA PRO A 91 -20.42 -12.68 -13.36
C PRO A 91 -20.60 -12.86 -14.87
N SER A 92 -21.07 -14.04 -15.29
CA SER A 92 -21.49 -14.32 -16.66
C SER A 92 -22.55 -13.30 -17.11
N ARG A 93 -22.53 -12.88 -18.39
CA ARG A 93 -23.58 -12.00 -18.92
C ARG A 93 -24.97 -12.66 -18.75
N PRO A 94 -26.05 -11.90 -18.51
CA PRO A 94 -27.41 -12.44 -18.51
C PRO A 94 -27.70 -13.09 -19.87
N GLY A 95 -27.90 -14.40 -19.89
CA GLY A 95 -28.11 -15.21 -21.10
C GLY A 95 -27.17 -16.42 -21.27
N ASP A 96 -26.17 -16.58 -20.40
CA ASP A 96 -25.37 -17.81 -20.35
C ASP A 96 -25.89 -18.76 -19.26
N GLU A 97 -26.57 -19.82 -19.70
CA GLU A 97 -27.19 -20.84 -18.84
C GLU A 97 -26.17 -21.88 -18.34
N ARG A 98 -24.89 -21.74 -18.71
CA ARG A 98 -23.80 -22.57 -18.21
C ARG A 98 -23.13 -21.84 -17.04
N GLY A 99 -23.74 -21.95 -15.87
CA GLY A 99 -23.11 -21.57 -14.62
C GLY A 99 -21.71 -22.19 -14.52
N GLY A 100 -20.69 -21.34 -14.42
CA GLY A 100 -19.29 -21.75 -14.22
C GLY A 100 -18.35 -21.27 -15.32
N GLY A 101 -18.09 -19.96 -15.37
CA GLY A 101 -16.90 -19.41 -16.01
C GLY A 101 -17.14 -18.47 -17.20
N LEU A 102 -16.33 -17.41 -17.18
CA LEU A 102 -16.04 -16.45 -18.25
C LEU A 102 -17.11 -15.37 -18.53
N ALA A 103 -17.03 -14.30 -17.75
CA ALA A 103 -17.23 -12.93 -18.23
C ALA A 103 -16.02 -12.44 -19.07
N GLY A 104 -15.38 -13.33 -19.82
CA GLY A 104 -14.13 -13.07 -20.54
C GLY A 104 -14.22 -11.96 -21.59
N GLU A 105 -15.43 -11.53 -21.95
CA GLU A 105 -15.67 -10.44 -22.91
C GLU A 105 -15.73 -9.05 -22.26
N ALA A 106 -16.28 -8.93 -21.03
CA ALA A 106 -16.45 -7.63 -20.35
C ALA A 106 -15.16 -7.15 -19.68
N ILE A 107 -14.28 -8.08 -19.31
CA ILE A 107 -12.98 -7.82 -18.66
C ILE A 107 -11.84 -7.83 -19.68
N LYS A 108 -12.12 -8.15 -20.95
CA LYS A 108 -11.12 -8.37 -22.00
C LYS A 108 -10.30 -7.12 -22.29
N GLY A 109 -9.03 -7.12 -21.89
CA GLY A 109 -8.10 -6.03 -22.19
C GLY A 109 -8.52 -4.67 -21.60
N VAL A 110 -9.36 -4.68 -20.56
CA VAL A 110 -9.80 -3.48 -19.86
C VAL A 110 -9.12 -3.41 -18.52
N ALA A 111 -8.54 -2.27 -18.18
CA ALA A 111 -7.98 -2.07 -16.84
C ALA A 111 -9.06 -2.26 -15.77
N LEU A 112 -8.74 -3.00 -14.71
CA LEU A 112 -9.65 -3.20 -13.58
C LEU A 112 -9.23 -2.33 -12.41
N THR A 113 -10.21 -1.83 -11.67
CA THR A 113 -9.98 -1.15 -10.39
C THR A 113 -10.65 -1.96 -9.28
N VAL A 114 -9.88 -2.39 -8.29
CA VAL A 114 -10.38 -3.07 -7.08
C VAL A 114 -10.37 -2.07 -5.93
N ARG A 115 -11.49 -1.97 -5.20
CA ARG A 115 -11.61 -1.09 -4.03
C ARG A 115 -12.12 -1.85 -2.81
N ALA A 116 -11.57 -1.54 -1.64
CA ALA A 116 -12.07 -2.04 -0.37
C ALA A 116 -11.98 -0.96 0.70
N ASP A 117 -13.06 -0.77 1.45
CA ASP A 117 -13.10 0.16 2.57
C ASP A 117 -13.03 -0.62 3.90
N LEU A 118 -11.90 -0.48 4.60
CA LEU A 118 -11.68 -1.10 5.92
C LEU A 118 -12.20 -0.22 7.07
N GLY A 119 -12.86 0.90 6.75
CA GLY A 119 -13.42 1.85 7.71
C GLY A 119 -12.42 2.91 8.18
N ALA A 120 -12.93 3.96 8.83
CA ALA A 120 -12.13 5.06 9.37
C ALA A 120 -11.19 5.74 8.35
N GLY A 121 -11.56 5.74 7.06
CA GLY A 121 -10.78 6.33 5.98
C GLY A 121 -9.69 5.42 5.40
N HIS A 122 -9.64 4.14 5.78
CA HIS A 122 -8.71 3.14 5.27
C HIS A 122 -9.24 2.54 3.96
N LEU A 123 -9.12 3.29 2.86
CA LEU A 123 -9.49 2.82 1.52
C LEU A 123 -8.28 2.17 0.82
N ALA A 124 -8.43 0.91 0.44
CA ALA A 124 -7.55 0.25 -0.52
C ALA A 124 -8.05 0.50 -1.94
N GLU A 125 -7.16 0.87 -2.85
CA GLU A 125 -7.43 0.91 -4.30
C GLU A 125 -6.26 0.27 -5.05
N ILE A 126 -6.56 -0.73 -5.88
CA ILE A 126 -5.60 -1.41 -6.75
C ILE A 126 -6.07 -1.23 -8.18
N ARG A 127 -5.14 -0.86 -9.07
CA ARG A 127 -5.40 -0.81 -10.51
C ARG A 127 -4.60 -1.91 -11.18
N LEU A 128 -5.29 -2.76 -11.94
CA LEU A 128 -4.72 -3.81 -12.76
C LEU A 128 -4.74 -3.35 -14.20
N SER A 129 -3.61 -3.45 -14.87
CA SER A 129 -3.45 -3.13 -16.28
C SER A 129 -4.14 -4.18 -17.17
N PRO A 130 -4.47 -3.83 -18.42
CA PRO A 130 -5.00 -4.76 -19.42
C PRO A 130 -4.18 -6.05 -19.60
N GLU A 131 -2.86 -5.96 -19.43
CA GLU A 131 -1.93 -7.09 -19.56
C GLU A 131 -2.05 -8.06 -18.38
N GLU A 132 -2.17 -7.52 -17.16
CA GLU A 132 -2.33 -8.32 -15.93
C GLU A 132 -3.67 -9.05 -15.90
N VAL A 133 -4.70 -8.50 -16.56
CA VAL A 133 -6.04 -9.11 -16.63
C VAL A 133 -6.25 -9.99 -17.86
N ALA A 134 -5.29 -10.03 -18.80
CA ALA A 134 -5.36 -10.85 -20.00
C ALA A 134 -5.62 -12.35 -19.73
N PRO A 135 -5.10 -12.97 -18.63
CA PRO A 135 -5.38 -14.37 -18.33
C PRO A 135 -6.84 -14.63 -17.92
N LEU A 136 -7.57 -13.62 -17.41
CA LEU A 136 -9.01 -13.74 -17.08
C LEU A 136 -9.89 -13.97 -18.32
N ALA A 137 -9.38 -13.64 -19.52
CA ALA A 137 -10.10 -13.78 -20.78
C ALA A 137 -9.97 -15.18 -21.42
N GLY A 138 -9.45 -16.18 -20.70
CA GLY A 138 -9.21 -17.53 -21.23
C GLY A 138 -8.01 -17.61 -22.17
N GLY A 139 -7.17 -16.58 -22.20
CA GLY A 139 -5.89 -16.60 -22.88
C GLY A 139 -4.85 -17.26 -21.98
N SER A 140 -4.48 -18.50 -22.30
CA SER A 140 -3.19 -19.04 -21.88
C SER A 140 -2.12 -17.98 -22.15
N ALA A 141 -1.42 -17.56 -21.09
CA ALA A 141 -0.19 -16.80 -21.22
C ALA A 141 0.84 -17.70 -21.91
N SER A 142 0.84 -17.67 -23.24
CA SER A 142 1.96 -18.08 -24.08
C SER A 142 2.51 -16.82 -24.73
N ASP A 143 3.35 -16.10 -24.01
CA ASP A 143 4.60 -15.63 -24.60
C ASP A 143 5.62 -15.30 -23.50
N THR A 144 6.50 -16.26 -23.26
CA THR A 144 7.86 -16.00 -22.78
C THR A 144 8.76 -16.74 -23.78
N PRO A 145 9.89 -16.16 -24.23
CA PRO A 145 10.65 -16.71 -25.34
C PRO A 145 11.05 -18.16 -25.07
N GLN A 146 10.80 -18.99 -26.08
CA GLN A 146 11.12 -20.41 -26.15
C GLN A 146 12.51 -20.75 -25.60
N GLY A 147 12.52 -21.45 -24.47
CA GLY A 147 13.52 -22.44 -24.12
C GLY A 147 12.84 -23.82 -24.18
N SER A 148 13.24 -24.63 -25.15
CA SER A 148 12.67 -25.91 -25.53
C SER A 148 12.43 -26.87 -24.36
N ALA A 149 11.23 -27.43 -24.27
CA ALA A 149 11.00 -28.79 -23.78
C ALA A 149 9.66 -29.32 -24.31
N GLU A 150 9.71 -30.54 -24.80
CA GLU A 150 8.66 -31.28 -25.50
C GLU A 150 7.38 -31.49 -24.68
N THR A 151 6.27 -31.56 -25.43
CA THR A 151 5.07 -32.40 -25.25
C THR A 151 5.01 -33.24 -23.97
N LEU A 152 3.94 -33.11 -23.17
CA LEU A 152 3.24 -34.21 -22.44
C LEU A 152 2.07 -33.69 -21.57
N GLY A 153 0.83 -33.98 -21.99
CA GLY A 153 -0.33 -34.39 -21.15
C GLY A 153 -0.92 -33.52 -20.01
N PRO A 154 -2.15 -33.88 -19.54
CA PRO A 154 -2.98 -33.13 -18.58
C PRO A 154 -2.49 -33.15 -17.11
N THR A 155 -1.26 -33.57 -16.86
CA THR A 155 -0.59 -33.63 -15.55
C THR A 155 -0.01 -32.29 -15.08
N ASN A 156 0.00 -31.27 -15.94
CA ASN A 156 0.66 -29.99 -15.68
C ASN A 156 -0.12 -29.04 -14.75
N GLU A 157 -1.45 -28.95 -14.85
CA GLU A 157 -2.23 -28.05 -13.96
C GLU A 157 -2.12 -28.42 -12.48
N ALA A 158 -2.22 -29.71 -12.13
CA ALA A 158 -2.10 -30.16 -10.74
C ALA A 158 -0.69 -29.94 -10.17
N LEU A 159 0.33 -30.15 -10.99
CA LEU A 159 1.72 -29.88 -10.62
C LEU A 159 1.98 -28.38 -10.46
N ARG A 160 1.42 -27.55 -11.34
CA ARG A 160 1.48 -26.09 -11.23
C ARG A 160 0.78 -25.59 -9.97
N ALA A 161 -0.38 -26.15 -9.60
CA ALA A 161 -1.07 -25.81 -8.37
C ALA A 161 -0.27 -26.19 -7.11
N LEU A 162 0.35 -27.38 -7.11
CA LEU A 162 1.26 -27.81 -6.04
C LEU A 162 2.49 -26.91 -5.91
N ILE A 163 3.10 -26.50 -7.04
CA ILE A 163 4.23 -25.58 -7.05
C ILE A 163 3.80 -24.18 -6.58
N ALA A 164 2.66 -23.68 -7.05
CA ALA A 164 2.14 -22.38 -6.63
C ALA A 164 1.84 -22.34 -5.13
N GLU A 165 1.30 -23.43 -4.57
CA GLU A 165 1.07 -23.57 -3.14
C GLU A 165 2.39 -23.61 -2.35
N ALA A 166 3.34 -24.44 -2.77
CA ALA A 166 4.66 -24.52 -2.13
C ALA A 166 5.42 -23.18 -2.17
N VAL A 167 5.38 -22.47 -3.30
CA VAL A 167 6.00 -21.14 -3.43
C VAL A 167 5.28 -20.11 -2.55
N ARG A 168 3.95 -20.19 -2.42
CA ARG A 168 3.17 -19.28 -1.58
C ARG A 168 3.52 -19.44 -0.10
N GLN A 169 3.67 -20.69 0.35
CA GLN A 169 4.11 -21.00 1.72
C GLN A 169 5.51 -20.45 2.02
N GLU A 170 6.43 -20.47 1.04
CA GLU A 170 7.79 -19.98 1.23
C GLU A 170 7.93 -18.46 1.11
N VAL A 171 7.14 -17.81 0.25
CA VAL A 171 7.22 -16.35 0.00
C VAL A 171 6.50 -15.53 1.09
N GLN A 172 5.46 -16.09 1.72
CA GLN A 172 4.74 -15.40 2.81
C GLN A 172 5.64 -14.99 3.99
N PRO A 173 6.48 -15.87 4.57
CA PRO A 173 7.36 -15.49 5.68
C PRO A 173 8.40 -14.45 5.26
N LEU A 174 8.93 -14.53 4.03
CA LEU A 174 9.88 -13.53 3.51
C LEU A 174 9.26 -12.14 3.38
N ARG A 175 7.99 -12.05 2.93
CA ARG A 175 7.27 -10.77 2.90
C ARG A 175 7.10 -10.18 4.30
N ARG A 176 6.80 -11.00 5.31
CA ARG A 176 6.66 -10.57 6.71
C ARG A 176 7.98 -10.03 7.27
N GLU A 177 9.10 -10.68 6.99
CA GLU A 177 10.43 -10.20 7.40
C GLU A 177 10.80 -8.85 6.75
N ILE A 178 10.54 -8.69 5.45
CA ILE A 178 10.81 -7.43 4.73
C ILE A 178 10.01 -6.27 5.32
N VAL A 179 8.75 -6.52 5.69
CA VAL A 179 7.88 -5.52 6.31
C VAL A 179 8.42 -5.11 7.69
N GLN A 180 8.82 -6.08 8.52
CA GLN A 180 9.40 -5.83 9.84
C GLN A 180 10.72 -5.03 9.75
N LEU A 181 11.60 -5.37 8.80
CA LEU A 181 12.84 -4.64 8.55
C LEU A 181 12.58 -3.19 8.12
N LYS A 182 11.58 -2.97 7.27
CA LYS A 182 11.23 -1.63 6.78
C LYS A 182 10.71 -0.72 7.89
N GLU A 183 9.97 -1.26 8.85
CA GLU A 183 9.44 -0.50 10.00
C GLU A 183 10.57 0.06 10.89
N GLN A 184 11.64 -0.71 11.12
CA GLN A 184 12.80 -0.25 11.90
C GLN A 184 13.60 0.86 11.20
N THR A 185 13.70 0.82 9.87
CA THR A 185 14.46 1.83 9.11
C THR A 185 13.83 3.23 9.16
N GLY A 186 12.51 3.33 9.40
CA GLY A 186 11.81 4.62 9.46
C GLY A 186 12.36 5.54 10.54
N LEU A 187 12.55 5.04 11.75
CA LEU A 187 13.03 5.83 12.90
C LEU A 187 14.46 6.32 12.70
N GLN A 188 15.35 5.45 12.22
CA GLN A 188 16.76 5.81 11.98
C GLN A 188 16.90 6.86 10.86
N GLN A 189 16.09 6.78 9.81
CA GLN A 189 16.10 7.78 8.73
C GLN A 189 15.57 9.14 9.21
N ILE A 190 14.53 9.15 10.05
CA ILE A 190 14.00 10.40 10.64
C ILE A 190 15.06 11.05 11.55
N LEU A 191 15.67 10.29 12.47
CA LEU A 191 16.73 10.79 13.35
C LEU A 191 17.98 11.24 12.55
N GLY A 192 18.36 10.49 11.51
CA GLY A 192 19.45 10.85 10.61
C GLY A 192 19.19 12.16 9.86
N GLY A 193 17.98 12.33 9.32
CA GLY A 193 17.56 13.57 8.66
C GLY A 193 17.56 14.78 9.60
N MET A 194 17.04 14.62 10.82
CA MET A 194 17.09 15.67 11.85
C MET A 194 18.53 16.03 12.23
N GLY A 195 19.40 15.03 12.39
CA GLY A 195 20.83 15.23 12.66
C GLY A 195 21.55 15.97 11.54
N TYR A 196 21.23 15.67 10.28
CA TYR A 196 21.80 16.36 9.11
C TYR A 196 21.40 17.84 9.08
N ILE A 197 20.11 18.15 9.28
CA ILE A 197 19.61 19.53 9.31
C ILE A 197 20.26 20.30 10.46
N ALA A 198 20.22 19.75 11.67
CA ALA A 198 20.82 20.38 12.85
C ALA A 198 22.34 20.57 12.70
N GLY A 199 23.03 19.59 12.11
CA GLY A 199 24.47 19.68 11.83
C GLY A 199 24.82 20.77 10.82
N LEU A 200 24.06 20.88 9.72
CA LEU A 200 24.28 21.90 8.70
C LEU A 200 24.07 23.32 9.27
N PHE A 201 22.95 23.55 9.97
CA PHE A 201 22.69 24.84 10.60
C PHE A 201 23.68 25.15 11.73
N GLY A 202 24.06 24.15 12.53
CA GLY A 202 25.08 24.30 13.57
C GLY A 202 26.43 24.74 12.98
N LEU A 203 26.85 24.12 11.87
CA LEU A 203 28.06 24.49 11.16
C LEU A 203 27.97 25.91 10.58
N LEU A 204 26.84 26.26 9.95
CA LEU A 204 26.62 27.60 9.40
C LEU A 204 26.67 28.68 10.48
N PHE A 205 26.01 28.48 11.62
CA PHE A 205 26.05 29.42 12.74
C PHE A 205 27.42 29.52 13.38
N PHE A 206 28.15 28.41 13.49
CA PHE A 206 29.51 28.41 14.00
C PHE A 206 30.46 29.22 13.11
N VAL A 207 30.36 29.07 11.79
CA VAL A 207 31.14 29.86 10.83
C VAL A 207 30.71 31.33 10.86
N TYR A 208 29.40 31.60 10.90
CA TYR A 208 28.86 32.96 10.92
C TYR A 208 29.25 33.71 12.20
N GLY A 209 29.15 33.07 13.36
CA GLY A 209 29.56 33.64 14.66
C GLY A 209 31.06 33.85 14.80
N ARG A 210 31.87 33.28 13.90
CA ARG A 210 33.32 33.52 13.82
C ARG A 210 33.74 34.50 12.74
N ARG A 211 32.79 35.03 11.95
CA ARG A 211 33.10 36.15 11.07
C ARG A 211 33.33 37.37 11.95
N PRO A 212 34.52 38.01 11.91
CA PRO A 212 34.70 39.27 12.59
C PRO A 212 33.70 40.25 11.98
N THR A 213 32.88 40.87 12.83
CA THR A 213 32.13 42.06 12.44
C THR A 213 33.15 43.08 11.96
N ARG A 214 33.26 43.26 10.63
CA ARG A 214 33.95 44.41 10.05
C ARG A 214 33.13 45.63 10.47
N ALA A 215 33.64 46.33 11.49
CA ALA A 215 33.25 47.69 11.81
C ALA A 215 33.65 48.62 10.67
#